data_AF-A0A3N5MQY4-F1
#
_entry.id   AF-A0A3N5MQY4-F1
#
_cell.length_a   1.000
_cell.length_b   1.000
_cell.length_c   1.000
_cell.angle_alpha   90.00
_cell.angle_beta   90.00
_cell.angle_gamma   90.00
#
_symmetry.space_group_name_H-M   'P 1'
#
loop_
_entity.id
_entity.type
_entity.pdbx_description
1 polymer ?
#
loop_
_entity_poly.entity_id
_entity_poly.type
_entity_poly.pdbx_seq_one_letter_code
_entity_poly.pdbx_strand_id
1 'polypeptide(L)'
;ERVYCADLMSDVLAFSVSDSLLITGLTNTQVIRTAEVATISAIVFIQNKRPDIQTIALADEKKIPLLVTDFSMFDTCGLLFEKGLRSCNGLEF
;
A
#
# COMPACT_ATOMS: atom_id res chain seq x y z
N GLU A 1 4.23 9.50 -6.28
CA GLU A 1 5.65 9.13 -6.54
C GLU A 1 6.32 8.37 -5.39
N ARG A 2 5.75 8.40 -4.18
CA ARG A 2 6.31 7.72 -2.99
C ARG A 2 5.63 6.39 -2.73
N VAL A 3 6.39 5.43 -2.21
CA VAL A 3 5.90 4.09 -1.87
C VAL A 3 6.27 3.76 -0.43
N TYR A 4 5.34 3.17 0.32
CA TYR A 4 5.57 2.58 1.63
C TYR A 4 5.16 1.10 1.61
N CYS A 5 5.96 0.25 2.24
CA CYS A 5 5.74 -1.20 2.21
C CYS A 5 5.77 -1.71 3.64
N ALA A 6 4.64 -2.18 4.16
CA ALA A 6 4.55 -2.70 5.51
C ALA A 6 3.28 -3.52 5.72
N ASP A 7 3.38 -4.53 6.59
CA ASP A 7 2.21 -5.23 7.14
C ASP A 7 1.88 -4.76 8.56
N LEU A 8 2.83 -4.09 9.21
CA LEU A 8 2.59 -3.50 10.51
C LEU A 8 1.90 -2.14 10.34
N MET A 9 0.59 -2.08 10.58
CA MET A 9 -0.22 -0.87 10.34
C MET A 9 0.21 0.32 11.21
N SER A 10 0.82 0.09 12.38
CA SER A 10 1.40 1.18 13.17
C SER A 10 2.58 1.85 12.46
N ASP A 11 3.38 1.09 11.70
CA ASP A 11 4.49 1.65 10.92
C ASP A 11 3.98 2.47 9.75
N VAL A 12 2.87 2.04 9.13
CA VAL A 12 2.21 2.83 8.07
C VAL A 12 1.79 4.19 8.64
N LEU A 13 1.14 4.20 9.80
CA LEU A 13 0.71 5.46 10.44
C LEU A 13 1.90 6.35 10.86
N ALA A 14 3.00 5.75 11.30
CA ALA A 14 4.13 6.50 11.84
C ALA A 14 5.10 7.02 10.76
N PHE A 15 5.25 6.30 9.64
CA PHE A 15 6.38 6.50 8.72
C PHE A 15 6.00 6.62 7.24
N SER A 16 4.75 6.35 6.86
CA SER A 16 4.31 6.67 5.50
C SER A 16 4.13 8.18 5.33
N VAL A 17 4.26 8.65 4.10
CA VAL A 17 3.94 10.04 3.76
C VAL A 17 2.59 10.10 3.04
N SER A 18 1.91 11.22 3.16
CA SER A 18 0.69 11.51 2.39
C SER A 18 0.90 11.32 0.89
N ASP A 19 -0.16 10.93 0.20
CA ASP A 19 -0.19 10.65 -1.24
C ASP A 19 0.83 9.59 -1.69
N SER A 20 1.24 8.69 -0.79
CA SER A 20 2.06 7.52 -1.11
C SER A 20 1.22 6.32 -1.51
N LEU A 21 1.86 5.36 -2.19
CA LEU A 21 1.32 4.04 -2.49
C LEU A 21 1.67 3.09 -1.34
N LEU A 22 0.69 2.36 -0.81
CA LEU A 22 0.93 1.32 0.19
C LEU A 22 1.03 -0.07 -0.47
N ILE A 23 2.06 -0.83 -0.14
CA ILE A 23 2.21 -2.24 -0.50
C ILE A 23 2.10 -3.09 0.76
N THR A 24 1.18 -4.05 0.77
CA THR A 24 0.95 -4.91 1.94
C THR A 24 0.46 -6.30 1.55
N GLY A 25 0.74 -7.28 2.40
CA GLY A 25 0.16 -8.60 2.39
C GLY A 25 -1.04 -8.77 3.32
N LEU A 26 -1.52 -7.74 4.02
CA LEU A 26 -2.78 -7.77 4.76
C LEU A 26 -3.94 -7.41 3.84
N THR A 27 -5.08 -8.09 3.98
CA THR A 27 -6.24 -7.93 3.07
C THR A 27 -7.56 -7.60 3.78
N ASN A 28 -7.47 -7.22 5.05
CA ASN A 28 -8.65 -6.91 5.86
C ASN A 28 -8.94 -5.40 5.89
N THR A 29 -10.10 -5.06 6.46
CA THR A 29 -10.59 -3.68 6.56
C THR A 29 -9.69 -2.72 7.34
N GLN A 30 -8.76 -3.21 8.17
CA GLN A 30 -7.83 -2.34 8.90
C GLN A 30 -6.89 -1.60 7.95
N VAL A 31 -6.49 -2.26 6.86
CA VAL A 31 -5.63 -1.65 5.84
C VAL A 31 -6.28 -0.40 5.26
N ILE A 32 -7.59 -0.46 4.97
CA ILE A 32 -8.33 0.67 4.38
C ILE A 32 -8.46 1.82 5.39
N ARG A 33 -8.76 1.51 6.65
CA ARG A 33 -8.88 2.53 7.71
C ARG A 33 -7.53 3.21 7.98
N THR A 34 -6.46 2.43 8.04
CA THR A 34 -5.10 2.96 8.20
C THR A 34 -4.72 3.80 7.00
N ALA A 35 -5.02 3.34 5.77
CA ALA A 35 -4.76 4.09 4.56
C ALA A 35 -5.52 5.43 4.51
N GLU A 36 -6.79 5.46 4.94
CA GLU A 36 -7.57 6.70 5.07
C GLU A 36 -6.90 7.68 6.03
N VAL A 37 -6.55 7.23 7.24
CA VAL A 37 -5.92 8.09 8.26
C VAL A 37 -4.54 8.58 7.81
N ALA A 38 -3.75 7.71 7.18
CA ALA A 38 -2.43 8.04 6.66
C ALA A 38 -2.45 8.77 5.31
N THR A 39 -3.64 9.09 4.77
CA THR A 39 -3.80 9.78 3.46
C THR A 39 -3.07 9.07 2.32
N ILE A 40 -3.16 7.74 2.29
CA ILE A 40 -2.59 6.88 1.25
C ILE A 40 -3.41 7.01 -0.03
N SER A 41 -2.71 7.16 -1.16
CA SER A 41 -3.32 7.37 -2.47
C SER A 41 -3.89 6.10 -3.10
N ALA A 42 -3.30 4.93 -2.83
CA ALA A 42 -3.73 3.62 -3.32
C ALA A 42 -3.05 2.48 -2.55
N ILE A 43 -3.62 1.28 -2.64
CA ILE A 43 -3.10 0.07 -1.97
C ILE A 43 -2.85 -1.04 -3.00
N VAL A 44 -1.69 -1.69 -2.92
CA VAL A 44 -1.33 -2.89 -3.67
C VAL A 44 -1.26 -4.09 -2.74
N PHE A 45 -2.11 -5.08 -2.99
CA PHE A 45 -2.03 -6.39 -2.34
C PHE A 45 -1.12 -7.32 -3.15
N ILE A 46 -0.17 -7.94 -2.46
CA ILE A 46 0.85 -8.81 -3.06
C ILE A 46 0.44 -10.30 -3.03
N GLN A 47 1.15 -11.14 -3.78
CA GLN A 47 0.99 -12.60 -3.79
C GLN A 47 -0.44 -13.09 -4.06
N ASN A 48 -1.16 -12.43 -4.97
CA ASN A 48 -2.56 -12.72 -5.32
C ASN A 48 -3.53 -12.67 -4.13
N LYS A 49 -3.15 -12.01 -3.03
CA LYS A 49 -4.03 -11.90 -1.86
C LYS A 49 -5.17 -10.94 -2.18
N ARG A 50 -6.37 -11.50 -2.42
CA ARG A 50 -7.55 -10.71 -2.74
C ARG A 50 -8.29 -10.29 -1.46
N PRO A 51 -8.60 -9.00 -1.29
CA PRO A 51 -9.47 -8.53 -0.21
C PRO A 51 -10.87 -9.12 -0.34
N ASP A 52 -11.54 -9.28 0.80
CA ASP A 52 -12.93 -9.72 0.83
C ASP A 52 -13.89 -8.59 0.39
N ILE A 53 -15.16 -8.95 0.18
CA ILE A 53 -16.19 -8.02 -0.29
C ILE A 53 -16.35 -6.82 0.65
N GLN A 54 -16.20 -7.03 1.97
CA GLN A 54 -16.33 -5.96 2.96
C GLN A 54 -15.19 -4.95 2.85
N THR A 55 -13.97 -5.44 2.66
CA THR A 55 -12.78 -4.61 2.46
C THR A 55 -12.86 -3.84 1.15
N ILE A 56 -13.33 -4.47 0.07
CA ILE A 56 -13.56 -3.81 -1.22
C ILE A 56 -14.62 -2.71 -1.09
N ALA A 57 -15.75 -3.01 -0.46
CA ALA A 57 -16.82 -2.04 -0.27
C ALA A 57 -16.38 -0.82 0.54
N LEU A 58 -15.59 -1.04 1.61
CA LEU A 58 -15.04 0.05 2.41
C LEU A 58 -14.04 0.89 1.59
N ALA A 59 -13.21 0.26 0.78
CA ALA A 59 -12.27 1.00 -0.08
C ALA A 59 -12.99 1.87 -1.11
N ASP A 60 -14.10 1.38 -1.68
CA ASP A 60 -14.96 2.15 -2.59
C ASP A 60 -15.61 3.35 -1.90
N GLU A 61 -16.16 3.15 -0.70
CA GLU A 61 -16.70 4.23 0.15
C GLU A 61 -15.65 5.33 0.42
N LYS A 62 -14.43 4.91 0.73
CA LYS A 62 -13.30 5.81 1.02
C LYS A 62 -12.58 6.33 -0.22
N LYS A 63 -12.98 5.88 -1.42
CA LYS A 63 -12.36 6.21 -2.71
C LYS A 63 -10.86 5.90 -2.75
N ILE A 64 -10.45 4.78 -2.15
CA ILE A 64 -9.07 4.30 -2.14
C ILE A 64 -8.94 3.18 -3.19
N PRO A 65 -8.20 3.40 -4.30
CA PRO A 65 -7.97 2.37 -5.30
C PRO A 65 -7.24 1.15 -4.74
N LEU A 66 -7.72 -0.03 -5.13
CA LEU A 66 -7.13 -1.32 -4.77
C LEU A 66 -6.54 -1.99 -6.00
N LEU A 67 -5.29 -2.44 -5.90
CA LEU A 67 -4.60 -3.23 -6.91
C LEU A 67 -4.18 -4.57 -6.32
N VAL A 68 -4.04 -5.58 -7.18
CA VAL A 68 -3.53 -6.90 -6.80
C VAL A 68 -2.45 -7.30 -7.79
N THR A 69 -1.34 -7.82 -7.27
CA THR A 69 -0.26 -8.42 -8.06
C THR A 69 0.06 -9.83 -7.54
N ASP A 70 0.56 -10.69 -8.41
CA ASP A 70 1.07 -12.02 -8.07
C ASP A 70 2.50 -11.99 -7.50
N PHE A 71 3.20 -10.86 -7.66
CA PHE A 71 4.57 -10.67 -7.15
C PHE A 71 4.66 -10.66 -5.63
N SER A 72 5.84 -11.02 -5.11
CA SER A 72 6.17 -10.86 -3.70
C SER A 72 6.36 -9.38 -3.34
N MET A 73 6.43 -9.06 -2.04
CA MET A 73 6.72 -7.68 -1.61
C MET A 73 8.05 -7.19 -2.20
N PHE A 74 9.10 -8.02 -2.07
CA PHE A 74 10.44 -7.68 -2.55
C PHE A 74 10.46 -7.41 -4.06
N ASP A 75 9.85 -8.29 -4.86
CA ASP A 75 9.81 -8.15 -6.31
C ASP A 75 9.01 -6.91 -6.73
N THR A 76 7.88 -6.66 -6.07
CA THR A 76 7.04 -5.47 -6.33
C THR A 76 7.84 -4.19 -6.02
N CYS A 77 8.54 -4.13 -4.89
CA CYS A 77 9.40 -3.01 -4.53
C CYS A 77 10.52 -2.80 -5.56
N GLY A 78 11.22 -3.88 -5.94
CA GLY A 78 12.31 -3.82 -6.90
C GLY A 78 11.87 -3.29 -8.26
N LEU A 79 10.75 -3.80 -8.78
CA LEU A 79 10.18 -3.37 -10.06
C LEU A 79 9.79 -1.88 -10.02
N LEU A 80 9.09 -1.44 -8.97
CA LEU A 80 8.67 -0.04 -8.85
C LEU A 80 9.88 0.90 -8.71
N PHE A 81 10.90 0.47 -7.98
CA PHE A 81 12.15 1.25 -7.83
C PHE A 81 12.87 1.41 -9.17
N GLU A 82 12.99 0.33 -9.97
CA GLU A 82 13.55 0.34 -11.32
C GLU A 82 12.78 1.32 -12.24
N LYS A 83 11.45 1.42 -12.07
CA LYS A 83 10.60 2.37 -12.82
C LYS A 83 10.62 3.80 -12.28
N GLY A 84 11.50 4.11 -11.32
CA GLY A 84 11.72 5.48 -10.84
C GLY A 84 10.90 5.88 -9.62
N LEU A 85 10.07 5.00 -9.06
CA LEU A 85 9.41 5.29 -7.78
C LEU A 85 10.42 5.28 -6.63
N ARG A 86 10.13 6.02 -5.57
CA ARG A 86 11.01 6.17 -4.40
C ARG A 86 10.29 5.84 -3.10
N SER A 87 11.03 5.40 -2.10
CA SER A 87 10.47 5.16 -0.76
C SER A 87 10.08 6.46 -0.07
N CYS A 88 9.21 6.36 0.95
CA CYS A 88 8.77 7.51 1.76
C CYS A 88 9.94 8.19 2.50
N ASN A 89 10.89 7.40 3.02
CA ASN A 89 12.04 7.89 3.79
C ASN A 89 13.32 7.91 2.93
N GLY A 90 13.19 8.41 1.68
CA GLY A 90 14.14 8.21 0.58
C GLY A 90 15.62 8.18 0.97
N LEU A 91 16.30 7.13 0.53
CA LEU A 91 17.74 7.20 0.26
C LEU A 91 17.93 8.02 -1.02
N GLU A 92 18.73 9.08 -0.95
CA GLU A 92 19.16 9.83 -2.12
C GLU A 92 20.29 9.03 -2.80
N PHE A 93 20.03 8.51 -3.99
CA PHE A 93 21.01 7.89 -4.88
C PHE A 93 21.18 8.74 -6.12
#